data_AF-A0A5C6Y4P1-F1
#
_entry.id   AF-A0A5C6Y4P1-F1
#
_cell.length_a   1.000
_cell.length_b   1.000
_cell.length_c   1.000
_cell.angle_alpha   90.00
_cell.angle_beta   90.00
_cell.angle_gamma   90.00
#
_symmetry.space_group_name_H-M   'P 1'
#
loop_
_entity.id
_entity.type
_entity.pdbx_description
1 polymer ?
#
loop_
_entity_poly.entity_id
_entity_poly.type
_entity_poly.pdbx_seq_one_letter_code
_entity_poly.pdbx_strand_id
1 'polypeptide(L)'
;MTNLELQGLPIQGSKKRRNLLDTILLNYGVKRTNEELIIESNLANFSQAKHNFLSAIIEINYLYVLSKHNIASIFKEDVRNYLHSKDIIFTPEFISKGTTGLEFNFDFQIAKKHSEIVIKSFNTINKSNLPSFLFAWDDIKPVSEKTTKKMLGQ
;
A
#
# COMPACT_ATOMS: atom_id res chain seq x y z
N MET A 1 20.82 -3.49 18.52
CA MET A 1 19.44 -3.98 18.48
C MET A 1 18.60 -2.92 17.81
N THR A 2 18.14 -3.18 16.59
CA THR A 2 17.29 -2.23 15.86
C THR A 2 15.86 -2.29 16.41
N ASN A 3 15.09 -1.20 16.24
CA ASN A 3 13.69 -1.14 16.69
C ASN A 3 12.86 -2.33 16.15
N LEU A 4 13.16 -2.78 14.93
CA LEU A 4 12.52 -3.93 14.29
C LEU A 4 12.85 -5.26 14.98
N GLU A 5 14.10 -5.49 15.39
CA GLU A 5 14.48 -6.69 16.15
C GLU A 5 13.91 -6.68 17.57
N LEU A 6 13.92 -5.51 18.22
CA LEU A 6 13.37 -5.30 19.57
C LEU A 6 11.86 -5.54 19.65
N GLN A 7 11.14 -5.34 18.55
CA GLN A 7 9.72 -5.68 18.45
C GLN A 7 9.46 -7.15 18.11
N GLY A 8 10.51 -7.98 17.93
CA GLY A 8 10.38 -9.43 17.77
C GLY A 8 9.97 -9.85 16.36
N LEU A 9 10.63 -9.31 15.33
CA LEU A 9 10.44 -9.71 13.93
C LEU A 9 11.37 -10.85 13.51
N PRO A 10 10.99 -12.13 13.59
CA PRO A 10 11.65 -13.19 12.83
C PRO A 10 11.15 -13.11 11.37
N ILE A 11 11.42 -11.99 10.67
CA ILE A 11 11.19 -11.86 9.22
C ILE A 11 11.88 -13.01 8.46
N GLN A 12 12.96 -13.55 9.04
CA GLN A 12 13.74 -14.63 8.47
C GLN A 12 13.03 -15.99 8.44
N GLY A 13 11.98 -16.20 9.24
CA GLY A 13 11.37 -17.54 9.42
C GLY A 13 10.41 -18.00 8.32
N SER A 14 9.89 -17.11 7.45
CA SER A 14 8.89 -17.48 6.44
C SER A 14 9.19 -16.89 5.06
N LYS A 15 9.23 -17.75 4.02
CA LYS A 15 9.40 -17.34 2.61
C LYS A 15 8.29 -16.37 2.17
N LYS A 16 7.03 -16.62 2.58
CA LYS A 16 5.90 -15.75 2.25
C LYS A 16 6.09 -14.34 2.84
N ARG A 17 6.56 -14.24 4.09
CA ARG A 17 6.80 -12.95 4.76
C ARG A 17 7.93 -12.15 4.10
N ARG A 18 9.01 -12.83 3.71
CA ARG A 18 10.10 -12.18 2.96
C ARG A 18 9.62 -11.61 1.64
N ASN A 19 8.90 -12.42 0.86
CA ASN A 19 8.34 -11.96 -0.41
C ASN A 19 7.42 -10.74 -0.25
N LEU A 20 6.59 -10.71 0.81
CA LEU A 20 5.73 -9.56 1.08
C LEU A 20 6.52 -8.32 1.46
N LEU A 21 7.53 -8.47 2.33
CA LEU A 21 8.42 -7.37 2.68
C LEU A 21 9.09 -6.83 1.40
N ASP A 22 9.65 -7.70 0.57
CA ASP A 22 10.32 -7.32 -0.68
C ASP A 22 9.35 -6.61 -1.63
N THR A 23 8.09 -7.04 -1.69
CA THR A 23 7.04 -6.37 -2.48
C THR A 23 6.74 -4.97 -1.96
N ILE A 24 6.58 -4.80 -0.64
CA ILE A 24 6.34 -3.49 -0.02
C ILE A 24 7.51 -2.55 -0.31
N LEU A 25 8.74 -3.02 -0.08
CA LEU A 25 9.96 -2.25 -0.32
C LEU A 25 10.04 -1.79 -1.78
N LEU A 26 9.75 -2.69 -2.72
CA LEU A 26 9.70 -2.37 -4.15
C LEU A 26 8.64 -1.32 -4.49
N ASN A 27 7.40 -1.50 -4.03
CA ASN A 27 6.27 -0.60 -4.33
C ASN A 27 6.51 0.84 -3.87
N TYR A 28 7.27 1.03 -2.80
CA TYR A 28 7.57 2.35 -2.25
C TYR A 28 8.98 2.86 -2.59
N GLY A 29 9.78 2.09 -3.34
CA GLY A 29 11.16 2.45 -3.68
C GLY A 29 12.09 2.52 -2.47
N VAL A 30 11.77 1.77 -1.41
CA VAL A 30 12.59 1.68 -0.20
C VAL A 30 13.55 0.51 -0.34
N LYS A 31 14.83 0.72 -0.03
CA LYS A 31 15.86 -0.32 -0.01
C LYS A 31 16.10 -0.78 1.42
N ARG A 32 16.52 -2.03 1.57
CA ARG A 32 17.09 -2.54 2.80
C ARG A 32 18.59 -2.75 2.61
N THR A 33 19.40 -2.06 3.40
CA THR A 33 20.85 -2.26 3.42
C THR A 33 21.21 -2.73 4.83
N ASN A 34 21.76 -3.94 4.94
CA ASN A 34 21.96 -4.63 6.21
C ASN A 34 20.62 -4.78 6.98
N GLU A 35 20.43 -3.96 8.01
CA GLU A 35 19.26 -3.95 8.90
C GLU A 35 18.52 -2.61 8.90
N GLU A 36 18.87 -1.72 7.97
CA GLU A 36 18.28 -0.38 7.88
C GLU A 36 17.44 -0.24 6.62
N LEU A 37 16.34 0.49 6.74
CA LEU A 37 15.52 0.92 5.61
C LEU A 37 16.03 2.28 5.13
N ILE A 38 16.28 2.39 3.83
CA ILE A 38 16.87 3.58 3.19
C ILE A 38 16.02 3.96 1.98
N ILE A 39 15.75 5.25 1.81
CA ILE A 39 15.22 5.81 0.57
C ILE A 39 16.14 6.94 0.10
N GLU A 40 16.49 6.93 -1.18
CA GLU A 40 17.32 7.97 -1.80
C GLU A 40 16.42 8.94 -2.55
N SER A 41 16.66 10.24 -2.41
CA SER A 41 15.87 11.26 -3.09
C SER A 41 16.70 12.49 -3.40
N ASN A 42 16.34 13.18 -4.49
CA ASN A 42 16.75 14.57 -4.72
C ASN A 42 15.74 15.53 -4.05
N LEU A 43 16.04 16.83 -4.10
CA LEU A 43 15.20 17.87 -3.49
C LEU A 43 13.80 17.95 -4.11
N ALA A 44 13.68 17.76 -5.43
CA ALA A 44 12.41 17.83 -6.14
C ALA A 44 11.44 16.70 -5.73
N ASN A 45 11.97 15.52 -5.45
CA ASN A 45 11.18 14.33 -5.08
C ASN A 45 11.11 14.09 -3.57
N PHE A 46 11.71 14.98 -2.75
CA PHE A 46 11.85 14.77 -1.31
C PHE A 46 10.51 14.53 -0.61
N SER A 47 9.46 15.27 -0.99
CA SER A 47 8.11 15.08 -0.45
C SER A 47 7.55 13.70 -0.76
N GLN A 48 7.72 13.22 -1.99
CA GLN A 48 7.27 11.88 -2.40
C GLN A 48 8.07 10.79 -1.68
N ALA A 49 9.39 10.93 -1.60
CA ALA A 49 10.24 9.97 -0.91
C ALA A 49 9.88 9.87 0.58
N LYS A 50 9.62 11.01 1.24
CA LYS A 50 9.16 11.02 2.63
C LYS A 50 7.80 10.32 2.79
N HIS A 51 6.85 10.58 1.90
CA HIS A 51 5.55 9.92 1.91
C HIS A 51 5.67 8.40 1.71
N ASN A 52 6.46 7.98 0.71
CA ASN A 52 6.71 6.58 0.40
C ASN A 52 7.36 5.84 1.57
N PHE A 53 8.37 6.44 2.20
CA PHE A 53 9.07 5.83 3.32
C PHE A 53 8.15 5.60 4.52
N LEU A 54 7.33 6.60 4.87
CA LEU A 54 6.35 6.48 5.95
C LEU A 54 5.30 5.41 5.63
N SER A 55 4.79 5.40 4.39
CA SER A 55 3.79 4.42 3.94
C SER A 55 4.35 2.99 3.98
N ALA A 56 5.60 2.78 3.57
CA ALA A 56 6.29 1.50 3.68
C ALA A 56 6.39 1.03 5.14
N ILE A 57 6.80 1.91 6.06
CA ILE A 57 6.89 1.57 7.50
C ILE A 57 5.52 1.15 8.04
N ILE A 58 4.46 1.90 7.69
CA ILE A 58 3.09 1.58 8.09
C ILE A 58 2.68 0.20 7.54
N GLU A 59 2.99 -0.10 6.28
CA GLU A 59 2.60 -1.38 5.65
C GLU A 59 3.40 -2.57 6.22
N ILE A 60 4.69 -2.38 6.47
CA ILE A 60 5.55 -3.38 7.14
C ILE A 60 5.04 -3.68 8.56
N ASN A 61 4.53 -2.68 9.29
CA ASN A 61 3.92 -2.90 10.60
C ASN A 61 2.72 -3.87 10.52
N TYR A 62 1.93 -3.86 9.45
CA TYR A 62 0.85 -4.84 9.30
C TYR A 62 1.34 -6.27 9.13
N LEU A 63 2.49 -6.48 8.50
CA LEU A 63 3.12 -7.80 8.44
C LEU A 63 3.47 -8.32 9.85
N TYR A 64 3.77 -7.42 10.81
CA TYR A 64 4.02 -7.77 12.21
C TYR A 64 2.73 -8.22 12.93
N VAL A 65 1.61 -7.52 12.75
CA VAL A 65 0.34 -7.91 13.42
C VAL A 65 -0.09 -9.33 13.02
N LEU A 66 0.21 -9.75 11.79
CA LEU A 66 -0.04 -11.11 11.29
C LEU A 66 0.89 -12.19 11.89
N SER A 67 1.87 -11.84 12.73
CA SER A 67 2.80 -12.79 13.36
C SER A 67 2.22 -13.50 14.59
N LYS A 68 1.19 -12.95 15.23
CA LYS A 68 0.55 -13.52 16.42
C LYS A 68 -0.66 -14.38 15.99
N HIS A 69 -0.43 -15.69 15.85
CA HIS A 69 -1.48 -16.72 15.79
C HIS A 69 -2.67 -16.46 14.83
N ASN A 70 -2.40 -16.38 13.54
CA ASN A 70 -3.13 -17.10 12.50
C ASN A 70 -2.60 -16.66 11.14
N ILE A 71 -2.42 -17.62 10.24
CA ILE A 71 -2.30 -17.37 8.80
C ILE A 71 -3.72 -17.01 8.33
N ALA A 72 -4.29 -15.94 8.87
CA ALA A 72 -5.36 -15.27 8.15
C ALA A 72 -4.76 -14.93 6.80
N SER A 73 -5.42 -15.34 5.73
CA SER A 73 -5.05 -14.90 4.39
C SER A 73 -4.85 -13.39 4.44
N ILE A 74 -3.79 -12.91 3.80
CA ILE A 74 -3.56 -11.47 3.75
C ILE A 74 -4.82 -10.93 3.10
N PHE A 75 -5.55 -10.04 3.77
CA PHE A 75 -6.90 -9.68 3.34
C PHE A 75 -6.93 -9.21 1.87
N LYS A 76 -5.83 -8.60 1.41
CA LYS A 76 -5.57 -8.29 0.00
C LYS A 76 -5.65 -9.51 -0.95
N GLU A 77 -5.09 -10.66 -0.57
CA GLU A 77 -5.22 -11.92 -1.32
C GLU A 77 -6.68 -12.42 -1.34
N ASP A 78 -7.42 -12.31 -0.24
CA ASP A 78 -8.83 -12.68 -0.21
C ASP A 78 -9.67 -11.78 -1.12
N VAL A 79 -9.43 -10.46 -1.09
CA VAL A 79 -10.06 -9.50 -2.01
C VAL A 79 -9.72 -9.86 -3.46
N ARG A 80 -8.45 -10.16 -3.78
CA ARG A 80 -8.02 -10.59 -5.12
C ARG A 80 -8.77 -11.84 -5.57
N ASN A 81 -8.80 -12.87 -4.73
CA ASN A 81 -9.47 -14.14 -5.05
C ASN A 81 -10.98 -13.95 -5.23
N TYR A 82 -11.59 -13.09 -4.42
CA TYR A 82 -12.99 -12.71 -4.57
C TYR A 82 -13.24 -12.02 -5.91
N LEU A 83 -12.43 -11.02 -6.28
CA LEU A 83 -12.55 -10.34 -7.59
C LEU A 83 -12.39 -11.32 -8.76
N HIS A 84 -11.41 -12.23 -8.71
CA HIS A 84 -11.26 -13.28 -9.71
C HIS A 84 -12.46 -14.23 -9.77
N SER A 85 -13.00 -14.67 -8.63
CA SER A 85 -14.17 -15.55 -8.57
C SER A 85 -15.45 -14.91 -9.16
N LYS A 86 -15.44 -13.59 -9.33
CA LYS A 86 -16.53 -12.80 -9.92
C LYS A 86 -16.23 -12.36 -11.36
N ASP A 87 -15.14 -12.85 -11.95
CA ASP A 87 -14.65 -12.44 -13.27
C ASP A 87 -14.49 -10.92 -13.42
N ILE A 88 -14.14 -10.24 -12.32
CA ILE A 88 -13.90 -8.79 -12.32
C ILE A 88 -12.47 -8.53 -12.79
N ILE A 89 -12.35 -7.76 -13.86
CA ILE A 89 -11.06 -7.26 -14.35
C ILE A 89 -10.61 -6.10 -13.46
N PHE A 90 -9.38 -6.15 -12.98
CA PHE A 90 -8.78 -5.11 -12.14
C PHE A 90 -7.30 -4.92 -12.46
N THR A 91 -6.80 -3.72 -12.15
CA THR A 91 -5.37 -3.38 -12.16
C THR A 91 -4.81 -3.52 -10.74
N PRO A 92 -3.88 -4.45 -10.48
CA PRO A 92 -3.25 -4.57 -9.16
C PRO A 92 -2.17 -3.50 -8.95
N GLU A 93 -1.85 -3.20 -7.68
CA GLU A 93 -0.77 -2.26 -7.29
C GLU A 93 -0.88 -0.89 -8.02
N PHE A 94 -2.10 -0.34 -8.04
CA PHE A 94 -2.42 0.86 -8.79
C PHE A 94 -1.87 2.12 -8.09
N ILE A 95 -1.17 2.96 -8.86
CA ILE A 95 -0.65 4.25 -8.39
C ILE A 95 -1.49 5.38 -8.97
N SER A 96 -1.88 6.33 -8.13
CA SER A 96 -2.60 7.54 -8.57
C SER A 96 -1.99 8.79 -7.95
N LYS A 97 -1.92 9.84 -8.75
CA LYS A 97 -1.43 11.16 -8.34
C LYS A 97 -2.58 12.05 -7.86
N GLY A 98 -2.39 12.69 -6.72
CA GLY A 98 -3.35 13.63 -6.13
C GLY A 98 -3.05 15.09 -6.44
N THR A 99 -3.93 15.98 -5.95
CA THR A 99 -3.79 17.44 -6.16
C THR A 99 -2.56 18.02 -5.48
N THR A 100 -2.11 17.41 -4.39
CA THR A 100 -0.86 17.78 -3.70
C THR A 100 0.39 17.49 -4.54
N GLY A 101 0.24 16.76 -5.65
CA GLY A 101 1.34 16.24 -6.43
C GLY A 101 1.94 14.95 -5.89
N LEU A 102 1.46 14.46 -4.75
CA LEU A 102 1.85 13.15 -4.21
C LEU A 102 1.19 12.01 -4.99
N GLU A 103 1.91 10.91 -5.08
CA GLU A 103 1.45 9.63 -5.61
C GLU A 103 1.13 8.67 -4.47
N PHE A 104 0.00 7.98 -4.59
CA PHE A 104 -0.53 7.05 -3.59
C PHE A 104 -0.73 5.67 -4.19
N ASN A 105 -0.44 4.64 -3.39
CA ASN A 105 -0.56 3.23 -3.76
C ASN A 105 -1.88 2.62 -3.27
N PHE A 106 -2.67 2.09 -4.19
CA PHE A 106 -3.89 1.32 -3.96
C PHE A 106 -3.65 -0.15 -4.34
N ASP A 107 -4.38 -1.07 -3.70
CA ASP A 107 -4.20 -2.49 -3.98
C ASP A 107 -4.81 -2.89 -5.32
N PHE A 108 -5.96 -2.29 -5.66
CA PHE A 108 -6.69 -2.59 -6.88
C PHE A 108 -7.35 -1.34 -7.45
N GLN A 109 -7.45 -1.29 -8.78
CA GLN A 109 -8.32 -0.37 -9.50
C GLN A 109 -9.24 -1.16 -10.43
N ILE A 110 -10.53 -0.82 -10.43
CA ILE A 110 -11.55 -1.42 -11.29
C ILE A 110 -12.09 -0.32 -12.20
N ALA A 111 -11.72 -0.38 -13.48
CA ALA A 111 -12.24 0.53 -14.49
C ALA A 111 -13.62 0.09 -14.98
N LYS A 112 -14.60 0.98 -14.94
CA LYS A 112 -15.90 0.83 -15.63
C LYS A 112 -16.02 1.91 -16.71
N LYS A 113 -17.11 1.83 -17.49
CA LYS A 113 -17.37 2.77 -18.61
C LYS A 113 -17.53 4.23 -18.13
N HIS A 114 -18.21 4.42 -17.01
CA HIS A 114 -18.56 5.76 -16.47
C HIS A 114 -18.06 6.01 -15.05
N SER A 115 -17.41 5.02 -14.45
CA SER A 115 -16.85 5.12 -13.11
C SER A 115 -15.57 4.32 -12.98
N GLU A 116 -14.80 4.59 -11.95
CA GLU A 116 -13.65 3.79 -11.55
C GLU A 116 -13.70 3.59 -10.05
N ILE A 117 -13.24 2.44 -9.57
CA ILE A 117 -13.19 2.14 -8.14
C ILE A 117 -11.73 1.86 -7.78
N VAL A 118 -11.21 2.49 -6.74
CA VAL A 118 -9.92 2.11 -6.15
C VAL A 118 -10.15 1.41 -4.82
N ILE A 119 -9.34 0.41 -4.51
CA ILE A 119 -9.50 -0.40 -3.29
C ILE A 119 -8.18 -0.41 -2.55
N LYS A 120 -8.22 -0.10 -1.25
CA LYS A 120 -7.12 -0.37 -0.30
C LYS A 120 -7.64 -1.34 0.75
N SER A 121 -6.95 -2.47 0.90
CA SER A 121 -7.34 -3.57 1.79
C SER A 121 -6.56 -3.45 3.10
N PHE A 122 -7.26 -3.55 4.23
CA PHE A 122 -6.65 -3.48 5.55
C PHE A 122 -6.85 -4.79 6.30
N ASN A 123 -5.77 -5.39 6.80
CA ASN A 123 -5.87 -6.52 7.73
C ASN A 123 -6.46 -6.07 9.08
N THR A 124 -6.15 -4.84 9.50
CA THR A 124 -6.73 -4.17 10.66
C THR A 124 -6.87 -2.67 10.36
N ILE A 125 -7.97 -2.07 10.78
CA ILE A 125 -8.18 -0.62 10.70
C ILE A 125 -7.68 0.01 12.01
N ASN A 126 -6.93 1.11 11.92
CA ASN A 126 -6.43 1.82 13.10
C ASN A 126 -6.33 3.34 12.85
N LYS A 127 -5.84 4.05 13.87
CA LYS A 127 -5.73 5.52 13.86
C LYS A 127 -4.65 6.08 12.92
N SER A 128 -3.82 5.25 12.31
CA SER A 128 -2.80 5.70 11.34
C SER A 128 -3.21 5.41 9.90
N ASN A 129 -3.72 4.21 9.58
CA ASN A 129 -4.04 3.88 8.18
C ASN A 129 -5.32 4.51 7.66
N LEU A 130 -6.37 4.57 8.47
CA LEU A 130 -7.66 5.07 7.99
C LEU A 130 -7.56 6.55 7.60
N PRO A 131 -6.98 7.46 8.43
CA PRO A 131 -6.78 8.84 8.00
C PRO A 131 -5.86 8.96 6.79
N SER A 132 -4.79 8.15 6.72
CA SER A 132 -3.87 8.14 5.56
C SER A 132 -4.58 7.76 4.27
N PHE A 133 -5.49 6.78 4.32
CA PHE A 133 -6.29 6.35 3.18
C PHE A 133 -7.32 7.39 2.78
N LEU A 134 -8.07 7.95 3.74
CA LEU A 134 -9.05 9.00 3.47
C LEU A 134 -8.39 10.23 2.85
N PHE A 135 -7.22 10.63 3.35
CA PHE A 135 -6.44 11.70 2.76
C PHE A 135 -6.01 11.37 1.32
N ALA A 136 -5.46 10.18 1.09
CA ALA A 136 -5.07 9.75 -0.26
C ALA A 136 -6.27 9.78 -1.22
N TRP A 137 -7.41 9.25 -0.79
CA TRP A 137 -8.66 9.22 -1.53
C TRP A 137 -9.16 10.62 -1.90
N ASP A 138 -9.28 11.50 -0.90
CA ASP A 138 -9.75 12.87 -1.08
C ASP A 138 -8.82 13.66 -2.03
N ASP A 139 -7.51 13.40 -1.96
CA ASP A 139 -6.52 14.06 -2.80
C ASP A 139 -6.52 13.56 -4.26
N ILE A 140 -6.74 12.27 -4.51
CA ILE A 140 -6.74 11.71 -5.88
C ILE A 140 -8.05 11.93 -6.62
N LYS A 141 -9.18 11.98 -5.91
CA LYS A 141 -10.52 12.04 -6.51
C LYS A 141 -10.66 13.17 -7.54
N PRO A 142 -10.42 14.45 -7.22
CA PRO A 142 -10.61 15.53 -8.18
C PRO A 142 -9.68 15.43 -9.41
N VAL A 143 -8.45 14.92 -9.24
CA VAL A 143 -7.51 14.75 -10.36
C VAL A 143 -7.95 13.62 -11.28
N SER A 144 -8.35 12.49 -10.70
CA SER A 144 -8.81 11.32 -11.44
C SER A 144 -10.08 11.62 -12.23
N GLU A 145 -11.09 12.23 -11.60
CA GLU A 145 -12.37 12.54 -12.25
C GLU A 145 -12.19 13.55 -13.39
N LYS A 146 -11.33 14.55 -13.21
CA LYS A 146 -11.00 15.53 -14.26
C LYS A 146 -10.31 14.89 -15.46
N THR A 147 -9.39 13.95 -15.21
CA THR A 147 -8.56 13.31 -16.24
C THR A 147 -9.34 12.26 -17.01
N THR A 148 -10.05 11.40 -16.31
CA THR A 148 -10.77 10.25 -16.89
C THR A 148 -12.18 10.60 -17.37
N LYS A 149 -12.76 11.71 -16.87
CA LYS A 149 -14.18 12.07 -17.04
C LYS A 149 -15.14 11.00 -16.52
N LYS A 150 -14.69 10.23 -15.51
CA LYS A 150 -15.46 9.19 -14.82
C LYS A 150 -15.58 9.56 -13.35
N MET A 151 -16.63 9.08 -12.70
CA MET A 151 -16.79 9.22 -11.26
C MET A 151 -15.86 8.24 -10.53
N LEU A 152 -15.11 8.72 -9.54
CA LEU A 152 -14.26 7.85 -8.73
C LEU A 152 -15.04 7.39 -7.48
N GLY A 153 -15.10 6.08 -7.26
CA GLY A 153 -15.56 5.44 -6.03
C GLY A 153 -14.43 4.74 -5.25
N GLN A 154 -14.68 4.46 -3.96
CA GLN A 154 -13.81 3.68 -3.07
C GLN A 154 -14.60 2.54 -2.42
#